data_AF-Q75MG0-F1
#
_entry.id   AF-Q75MG0-F1
#
_cell.length_a   1.000
_cell.length_b   1.000
_cell.length_c   1.000
_cell.angle_alpha   90.00
_cell.angle_beta   90.00
_cell.angle_gamma   90.00
#
_symmetry.space_group_name_H-M   'P 1'
#
loop_
_entity.id
_entity.type
_entity.pdbx_description
1 polymer ?
#
loop_
_entity_poly.entity_id
_entity_poly.type
_entity_poly.pdbx_seq_one_letter_code
_entity_poly.pdbx_strand_id
1 'polypeptide(L)'
;VDVDANSLNSNDVFVLKLPQNSGYIWVGKGASQEEEKGAEYVASVLKCKTLRIQEGEEPEEFWNSLGGKKDYQTSPLLETQAEDHPPRLYGCSNKTGRFV
;
A
#
# COMPACT_ATOMS: atom_id res chain seq x y z
N VAL A 1 -2.73 -8.82 -3.45
CA VAL A 1 -2.00 -9.09 -2.18
C VAL A 1 -2.91 -9.89 -1.27
N ASP A 2 -2.34 -10.60 -0.29
CA ASP A 2 -3.13 -11.33 0.70
C ASP A 2 -3.83 -10.35 1.65
N VAL A 3 -4.97 -10.75 2.20
CA VAL A 3 -5.74 -9.95 3.16
C VAL A 3 -5.11 -10.11 4.55
N ASP A 4 -3.95 -9.49 4.72
CA ASP A 4 -3.14 -9.54 5.94
C ASP A 4 -2.48 -8.18 6.18
N ALA A 5 -2.40 -7.74 7.44
CA ALA A 5 -1.79 -6.47 7.80
C ALA A 5 -0.33 -6.36 7.31
N ASN A 6 0.42 -7.46 7.26
CA ASN A 6 1.81 -7.48 6.77
C ASN A 6 1.95 -7.08 5.29
N SER A 7 0.86 -7.10 4.52
CA SER A 7 0.85 -6.75 3.10
C SER A 7 0.77 -5.25 2.86
N LEU A 8 0.56 -4.43 3.89
CA LEU A 8 0.54 -2.97 3.75
C LEU A 8 1.94 -2.42 3.49
N ASN A 9 1.99 -1.28 2.81
CA ASN A 9 3.21 -0.54 2.49
C ASN A 9 2.96 0.97 2.62
N SER A 10 3.72 1.66 3.46
CA SER A 10 3.56 3.11 3.69
C SER A 10 3.74 3.97 2.44
N ASN A 11 4.34 3.44 1.38
CA ASN A 11 4.54 4.17 0.13
C ASN A 11 3.32 4.15 -0.81
N ASP A 12 2.32 3.31 -0.56
CA ASP A 12 1.22 3.05 -1.50
C ASP A 12 -0.17 3.33 -0.88
N VAL A 13 -1.21 3.33 -1.73
CA VAL A 13 -2.63 3.32 -1.30
C VAL A 13 -3.21 1.92 -1.47
N PHE A 14 -3.98 1.46 -0.48
CA PHE A 14 -4.64 0.16 -0.50
C PHE A 14 -6.16 0.28 -0.46
N VAL A 15 -6.85 -0.55 -1.25
CA VAL A 15 -8.32 -0.72 -1.17
C VAL A 15 -8.63 -2.03 -0.46
N LEU A 16 -9.21 -1.95 0.72
CA LEU A 16 -9.73 -3.11 1.45
C LEU A 16 -11.24 -3.22 1.22
N LYS A 17 -11.67 -4.19 0.41
CA LYS A 17 -13.08 -4.50 0.20
C LYS A 17 -13.57 -5.51 1.24
N LEU A 18 -14.57 -5.13 2.00
CA LEU A 18 -15.26 -5.96 2.97
C LEU A 18 -16.53 -6.59 2.36
N PRO A 19 -17.18 -7.53 3.08
CA PRO A 19 -18.51 -8.00 2.73
C PRO A 19 -19.54 -6.84 2.57
N GLN A 20 -20.67 -7.12 1.91
CA GLN A 20 -21.74 -6.13 1.65
C GLN A 20 -21.32 -4.88 0.85
N ASN A 21 -20.23 -4.95 0.08
CA ASN A 21 -19.73 -3.83 -0.73
C ASN A 21 -19.35 -2.57 0.08
N SER A 22 -18.97 -2.73 1.35
CA SER A 22 -18.28 -1.69 2.11
C SER A 22 -16.77 -1.91 2.09
N GLY A 23 -16.00 -0.94 2.57
CA GLY A 23 -14.56 -1.11 2.66
C GLY A 23 -13.82 0.15 3.11
N TYR A 24 -12.50 0.11 2.94
CA TYR A 24 -11.61 1.22 3.26
C TYR A 24 -10.70 1.53 2.08
N ILE A 25 -10.34 2.81 1.95
CA ILE A 25 -9.16 3.25 1.22
C ILE A 25 -8.16 3.66 2.29
N TRP A 26 -7.11 2.86 2.46
CA TRP A 26 -6.01 3.15 3.38
C TRP A 26 -4.92 3.89 2.62
N VAL A 27 -4.57 5.08 3.09
CA VAL A 27 -3.59 5.96 2.45
C VAL A 27 -2.30 5.93 3.27
N GLY A 28 -1.26 5.30 2.73
CA GLY A 28 0.08 5.32 3.30
C GLY A 28 0.66 6.73 3.34
N LYS A 29 1.53 7.02 4.31
CA LYS A 29 2.11 8.36 4.49
C LYS A 29 2.90 8.86 3.28
N GLY A 30 3.57 7.96 2.56
CA GLY A 30 4.35 8.27 1.36
C GLY A 30 3.57 8.15 0.07
N ALA A 31 2.29 7.79 0.13
CA ALA A 31 1.47 7.60 -1.04
C ALA A 31 1.20 8.91 -1.79
N SER A 32 1.12 8.82 -3.11
CA SER A 32 0.86 9.92 -4.04
C SER A 32 -0.63 10.20 -4.24
N GLN A 33 -0.97 11.39 -4.75
CA GLN A 33 -2.36 11.72 -5.12
C GLN A 33 -2.86 10.87 -6.29
N GLU A 34 -1.96 10.47 -7.18
CA GLU A 34 -2.25 9.63 -8.35
C GLU A 34 -2.70 8.24 -7.90
N GLU A 35 -2.05 7.66 -6.89
CA GLU A 35 -2.45 6.39 -6.29
C GLU A 35 -3.80 6.50 -5.57
N GLU A 36 -4.05 7.61 -4.86
CA GLU A 36 -5.34 7.83 -4.21
C GLU A 36 -6.49 7.89 -5.24
N LYS A 37 -6.30 8.64 -6.34
CA LYS A 37 -7.26 8.67 -7.46
C LYS A 37 -7.43 7.28 -8.10
N GLY A 38 -6.35 6.52 -8.22
CA GLY A 38 -6.38 5.14 -8.68
C GLY A 38 -7.22 4.24 -7.77
N ALA A 39 -7.05 4.38 -6.45
CA ALA A 39 -7.80 3.63 -5.44
C ALA A 39 -9.30 3.99 -5.47
N GLU A 40 -9.66 5.26 -5.62
CA GLU A 40 -11.05 5.70 -5.81
C GLU A 40 -11.67 5.09 -7.07
N TYR A 41 -10.93 5.09 -8.18
CA TYR A 41 -11.36 4.43 -9.42
C TYR A 41 -11.60 2.93 -9.20
N VAL A 42 -10.66 2.23 -8.57
CA VAL A 42 -10.80 0.80 -8.23
C VAL A 42 -12.04 0.57 -7.34
N ALA A 43 -12.25 1.38 -6.31
CA ALA A 43 -13.43 1.29 -5.45
C ALA A 43 -14.74 1.47 -6.25
N SER A 44 -14.77 2.39 -7.21
CA SER A 44 -15.92 2.62 -8.09
C SER A 44 -16.23 1.41 -8.99
N VAL A 45 -15.21 0.81 -9.60
CA VAL A 45 -15.33 -0.39 -10.44
C VAL A 45 -15.86 -1.57 -9.61
N LEU A 46 -15.36 -1.70 -8.38
CA LEU A 46 -15.78 -2.73 -7.42
C LEU A 46 -17.15 -2.43 -6.79
N LYS A 47 -17.80 -1.31 -7.15
CA LYS A 47 -19.05 -0.80 -6.54
C LYS A 47 -19.00 -0.81 -5.02
N CYS A 48 -17.84 -0.43 -4.47
CA CYS A 48 -17.53 -0.50 -3.07
C CYS A 48 -17.70 0.89 -2.44
N LYS A 49 -18.54 1.00 -1.42
CA LYS A 49 -18.62 2.20 -0.59
C LYS A 49 -17.47 2.19 0.40
N THR A 50 -16.47 3.01 0.18
CA THR A 50 -15.25 3.03 0.99
C THR A 50 -15.21 4.22 1.95
N LEU A 51 -14.59 4.01 3.10
CA LEU A 51 -14.16 5.08 4.00
C LEU A 51 -12.66 5.33 3.79
N ARG A 52 -12.27 6.58 3.57
CA ARG A 52 -10.86 6.98 3.52
C ARG A 52 -10.27 7.01 4.93
N ILE A 53 -9.14 6.34 5.14
CA ILE A 53 -8.38 6.34 6.39
C ILE A 53 -6.91 6.60 6.11
N GLN A 54 -6.24 7.34 7.00
CA GLN A 54 -4.83 7.64 6.90
C GLN A 54 -4.02 6.64 7.72
N GLU A 55 -2.81 6.33 7.26
CA GLU A 55 -1.85 5.55 8.03
C GLU A 55 -1.60 6.18 9.41
N GLY A 56 -1.77 5.37 10.46
CA GLY A 56 -1.69 5.79 11.87
C GLY A 56 -3.02 6.22 12.49
N GLU A 57 -4.09 6.39 11.71
CA GLU A 57 -5.45 6.74 12.16
C GLU A 57 -6.45 5.60 11.94
N GLU A 58 -5.98 4.36 11.81
CA GLU A 58 -6.83 3.24 11.43
C GLU A 58 -7.73 2.78 12.59
N PRO A 59 -9.03 2.56 12.35
CA PRO A 59 -9.93 2.02 13.37
C PRO A 59 -9.61 0.55 13.67
N GLU A 60 -10.00 0.08 14.85
CA GLU A 60 -9.80 -1.31 15.26
C GLU A 60 -10.44 -2.32 14.30
N GLU A 61 -11.60 -1.99 13.72
CA GLU A 61 -12.30 -2.83 12.74
C GLU A 61 -11.48 -3.07 11.46
N PHE A 62 -10.70 -2.08 11.02
CA PHE A 62 -9.80 -2.23 9.88
C PHE A 62 -8.75 -3.31 10.17
N TRP A 63 -8.12 -3.24 11.34
CA TRP A 63 -7.13 -4.23 11.76
C TRP A 63 -7.74 -5.63 11.95
N ASN A 64 -8.90 -5.72 12.57
CA ASN A 64 -9.60 -7.00 12.76
C ASN A 64 -9.92 -7.67 11.42
N SER A 65 -10.28 -6.88 10.41
CA SER A 65 -10.53 -7.36 9.05
C SER A 65 -9.28 -7.90 8.33
N LEU A 66 -8.09 -7.52 8.79
CA LEU A 66 -6.80 -7.97 8.29
C LEU A 66 -6.15 -9.08 9.16
N GLY A 67 -6.91 -9.66 10.09
CA GLY A 67 -6.41 -10.67 11.02
C GLY A 67 -5.59 -10.11 12.17
N GLY A 68 -5.82 -8.84 12.53
CA GLY A 68 -5.15 -8.11 13.60
C GLY A 68 -4.03 -7.19 13.09
N LYS A 69 -3.64 -6.22 13.92
CA LYS A 69 -2.52 -5.30 13.63
C LYS A 69 -1.19 -6.07 13.73
N LYS A 70 -0.32 -5.85 12.74
CA LYS A 70 1.01 -6.47 12.65
C LYS A 70 2.01 -5.49 12.07
N ASP A 71 3.27 -5.88 12.06
CA ASP A 71 4.33 -5.15 11.36
C ASP A 71 4.14 -5.27 9.85
N TYR A 72 4.32 -4.16 9.14
CA TYR A 72 4.17 -4.09 7.70
C TYR A 72 5.33 -3.31 7.08
N GLN A 73 5.39 -3.18 5.76
CA GLN A 73 6.52 -2.50 5.12
C GLN A 73 6.44 -0.99 5.32
N THR A 74 7.30 -0.48 6.20
CA THR A 74 7.41 0.95 6.48
C THR A 74 8.86 1.33 6.77
N SER A 75 9.26 2.52 6.36
CA SER A 75 10.56 3.12 6.64
C SER A 75 10.52 4.61 6.32
N PRO A 76 11.47 5.43 6.82
CA PRO A 76 11.51 6.85 6.49
C PRO A 76 11.51 7.16 4.99
N LEU A 77 12.09 6.28 4.15
CA LEU A 77 12.06 6.45 2.69
C LEU A 77 10.69 6.11 2.09
N LEU A 78 10.03 5.08 2.61
CA LEU A 78 8.69 4.67 2.14
C LEU A 78 7.61 5.66 2.57
N GLU A 79 7.80 6.34 3.70
CA GLU A 79 6.90 7.41 4.18
C GLU A 79 7.07 8.73 3.42
N THR A 80 8.06 8.83 2.50
CA THR A 80 8.32 10.04 1.70
C THR A 80 7.97 9.83 0.22
N GLN A 81 7.38 10.84 -0.41
CA GLN A 81 7.23 10.92 -1.87
C GLN A 81 8.57 11.32 -2.53
N ALA A 82 9.60 10.50 -2.37
CA ALA A 82 10.94 10.82 -2.88
C ALA A 82 11.00 10.67 -4.41
N GLU A 83 10.86 11.78 -5.15
CA GLU A 83 10.92 11.77 -6.62
C GLU A 83 12.33 11.95 -7.20
N ASP A 84 13.26 12.57 -6.46
CA ASP A 84 14.58 12.93 -6.99
C ASP A 84 15.45 11.70 -7.32
N HIS A 85 15.30 10.63 -6.54
CA HIS A 85 16.08 9.40 -6.65
C HIS A 85 15.20 8.16 -6.42
N PRO A 86 14.39 7.76 -7.41
CA PRO A 86 13.53 6.60 -7.28
C PRO A 86 14.37 5.32 -7.07
N PRO A 87 13.90 4.34 -6.27
CA PRO A 87 14.56 3.04 -6.11
C PRO A 87 14.80 2.34 -7.45
N ARG A 88 15.99 1.74 -7.63
CA ARG A 88 16.38 1.03 -8.86
C ARG A 88 16.94 -0.35 -8.52
N LEU A 89 16.44 -1.38 -9.22
CA LEU A 89 16.91 -2.76 -9.08
C LEU A 89 17.83 -3.12 -10.25
N TYR A 90 18.99 -3.69 -9.95
CA TYR A 90 19.98 -4.13 -10.94
C TYR A 90 20.27 -5.61 -10.77
N GLY A 91 20.26 -6.36 -11.86
CA GLY A 91 20.67 -7.77 -11.88
C GLY A 91 22.15 -7.87 -12.23
N CYS A 92 22.98 -8.15 -11.23
CA CYS A 92 24.43 -8.22 -11.42
C CYS A 92 24.92 -9.67 -11.52
N SER A 93 25.81 -9.97 -12.47
CA SER A 93 26.40 -11.29 -12.65
C SER A 93 27.86 -11.22 -13.08
N ASN A 94 28.69 -12.12 -12.56
CA ASN A 94 30.06 -12.34 -13.04
C ASN A 94 30.24 -13.70 -13.75
N LYS A 95 29.13 -14.38 -14.10
CA LYS A 95 29.15 -15.76 -14.62
C LYS A 95 30.02 -15.95 -15.87
N THR A 96 30.18 -14.92 -16.69
CA THR A 96 30.98 -14.96 -17.94
C THR A 96 32.44 -14.53 -17.74
N GLY A 97 32.88 -14.32 -16.49
CA GLY A 97 34.20 -13.79 -16.18
C GLY A 97 34.32 -12.27 -16.28
N ARG A 98 33.23 -11.57 -16.61
CA ARG A 98 33.09 -10.11 -16.55
C ARG A 98 31.87 -9.76 -15.71
N PHE A 99 31.99 -8.77 -14.82
CA PHE A 99 30.85 -8.23 -14.09
C PHE A 99 29.96 -7.44 -15.05
N VAL A 100 28.69 -7.80 -15.10
CA VAL A 100 27.61 -7.14 -15.82
C VAL A 100 26.45 -6.91 -14.89
#